data_AF-E1WZR6-F1
#
_entry.id   AF-E1WZR6-F1
#
_cell.length_a   1.000
_cell.length_b   1.000
_cell.length_c   1.000
_cell.angle_alpha   90.00
_cell.angle_beta   90.00
_cell.angle_gamma   90.00
#
_symmetry.space_group_name_H-M   'P 1'
#
loop_
_entity.id
_entity.type
_entity.pdbx_description
1 polymer ?
#
loop_
_entity_poly.entity_id
_entity_poly.type
_entity_poly.pdbx_seq_one_letter_code
_entity_poly.pdbx_strand_id
1 'polypeptide(L)'
;MKQYFHNLIPEDFDILIPNGPFPIPKIRRDYIEKRYAWYFFDRHTGKYDIDYSFPSNLLKELVSSLGYANTSKTIIGYSQGGYLSPFAALELNQVESIIGIGCTYKWQFLPDELPYNIYSIHGKKDQIVEIDNSREHFEELKKRTKLQSSYICLENSAHELDADMVNEALKLL
;
A
#
# COMPACT_ATOMS: atom_id res chain seq x y z
N MET A 1 11.08 -1.77 -1.58
CA MET A 1 10.76 -0.74 -0.57
C MET A 1 11.99 -0.18 0.12
N LYS A 2 12.66 -0.89 1.05
CA LYS A 2 13.79 -0.36 1.85
C LYS A 2 14.88 0.31 1.01
N GLN A 3 15.39 -0.37 -0.01
CA GLN A 3 16.47 0.17 -0.86
C GLN A 3 16.11 1.47 -1.61
N TYR A 4 14.82 1.76 -1.77
CA TYR A 4 14.34 2.92 -2.51
C TYR A 4 14.08 4.13 -1.61
N PHE A 5 13.64 3.91 -0.37
CA PHE A 5 13.18 5.01 0.52
C PHE A 5 14.15 5.34 1.66
N HIS A 6 15.01 4.40 2.07
CA HIS A 6 15.78 4.53 3.32
C HIS A 6 16.63 5.82 3.44
N ASN A 7 17.16 6.32 2.33
CA ASN A 7 18.02 7.52 2.34
C ASN A 7 17.32 8.76 1.78
N LEU A 8 16.04 8.67 1.43
CA LEU A 8 15.29 9.74 0.77
C LEU A 8 14.17 10.31 1.64
N ILE A 9 13.76 9.59 2.67
CA ILE A 9 12.79 10.08 3.64
C ILE A 9 13.47 11.12 4.55
N PRO A 10 12.83 12.26 4.83
CA PRO A 10 13.33 13.29 5.75
C PRO A 10 13.69 12.74 7.16
N GLU A 11 14.64 13.39 7.84
CA GLU A 11 15.18 12.95 9.15
C GLU A 11 14.16 13.00 10.30
N ASP A 12 13.03 13.70 10.13
CA ASP A 12 11.95 13.82 11.10
C ASP A 12 10.97 12.64 11.08
N PHE A 13 11.21 11.62 10.25
CA PHE A 13 10.39 10.40 10.20
C PHE A 13 11.13 9.17 10.73
N ASP A 14 10.45 8.42 11.60
CA ASP A 14 10.80 7.02 11.85
C ASP A 14 10.25 6.12 10.73
N ILE A 15 11.10 5.28 10.16
CA ILE A 15 10.75 4.44 8.99
C ILE A 15 10.51 2.99 9.43
N LEU A 16 9.26 2.52 9.34
CA LEU A 16 8.89 1.12 9.55
C LEU A 16 8.62 0.41 8.21
N ILE A 17 9.40 -0.62 7.88
CA ILE A 17 9.23 -1.45 6.66
C ILE A 17 9.09 -2.92 7.07
N PRO A 18 7.88 -3.36 7.45
CA PRO A 18 7.65 -4.72 7.90
C PRO A 18 7.56 -5.68 6.69
N ASN A 19 7.95 -6.94 6.92
CA ASN A 19 7.69 -8.01 5.96
C ASN A 19 6.23 -8.46 6.05
N GLY A 20 5.66 -8.89 4.93
CA GLY A 20 4.37 -9.59 4.96
C GLY A 20 4.44 -10.83 5.84
N PRO A 21 3.40 -11.16 6.63
CA PRO A 21 3.45 -12.25 7.59
C PRO A 21 3.51 -13.64 6.97
N PHE A 22 3.11 -13.78 5.70
CA PHE A 22 2.98 -15.08 5.06
C PHE A 22 4.18 -15.36 4.15
N PRO A 23 5.07 -16.30 4.51
CA PRO A 23 6.18 -16.68 3.65
C PRO A 23 5.68 -17.43 2.41
N ILE A 24 6.16 -17.02 1.24
CA ILE A 24 5.94 -17.69 -0.05
C ILE A 24 7.31 -18.21 -0.53
N PRO A 25 7.63 -19.50 -0.33
CA PRO A 25 8.86 -20.06 -0.86
C PRO A 25 8.77 -20.15 -2.39
N LYS A 26 9.73 -19.54 -3.09
CA LYS A 26 9.90 -19.75 -4.52
C LYS A 26 11.10 -20.65 -4.75
N ILE A 27 10.82 -21.91 -5.06
CA ILE A 27 11.83 -22.95 -5.29
C ILE A 27 12.58 -22.61 -6.59
N ARG A 28 13.89 -22.42 -6.50
CA ARG A 28 14.82 -22.34 -7.63
C ARG A 28 15.70 -23.58 -7.64
N ARG A 29 16.47 -23.76 -8.71
CA ARG A 29 17.38 -24.91 -8.88
C ARG A 29 18.35 -25.06 -7.70
N ASP A 30 18.96 -23.95 -7.26
CA ASP A 30 20.08 -23.97 -6.31
C ASP A 30 19.73 -23.37 -4.94
N TYR A 31 18.56 -22.74 -4.79
CA TYR A 31 18.14 -22.09 -3.53
C TYR A 31 16.62 -21.91 -3.43
N ILE A 32 16.13 -21.63 -2.22
CA ILE A 32 14.75 -21.19 -1.98
C ILE A 32 14.75 -19.67 -1.81
N GLU A 33 14.14 -18.97 -2.75
CA GLU A 33 13.93 -17.53 -2.68
C GLU A 33 12.79 -17.26 -1.69
N LYS A 34 13.09 -16.62 -0.55
CA LYS A 34 12.07 -16.25 0.46
C LYS A 34 11.32 -15.01 0.01
N ARG A 35 10.04 -15.15 -0.30
CA ARG A 35 9.12 -14.03 -0.55
C ARG A 35 8.10 -13.96 0.57
N TYR A 36 7.36 -12.86 0.62
CA TYR A 36 6.35 -12.63 1.63
C TYR A 36 5.10 -12.04 0.98
N ALA A 37 3.94 -12.37 1.54
CA ALA A 37 2.66 -11.80 1.17
C ALA A 37 1.91 -11.28 2.38
N TRP A 38 1.02 -10.33 2.11
CA TRP A 38 0.10 -9.74 3.07
C TRP A 38 -1.19 -10.54 3.19
N TYR A 39 -1.71 -11.04 2.06
CA TYR A 39 -2.98 -11.74 1.97
C TYR A 39 -2.97 -12.71 0.79
N PHE A 40 -3.98 -13.58 0.68
CA PHE A 40 -4.12 -14.54 -0.42
C PHE A 40 -5.47 -14.36 -1.10
N PHE A 41 -5.42 -13.98 -2.38
CA PHE A 41 -6.58 -13.86 -3.25
C PHE A 41 -6.52 -14.94 -4.32
N ASP A 42 -7.50 -15.83 -4.32
CA ASP A 42 -7.67 -16.84 -5.35
C ASP A 42 -8.39 -16.22 -6.55
N ARG A 43 -7.64 -16.08 -7.66
CA ARG A 43 -8.16 -15.53 -8.92
C ARG A 43 -9.14 -16.47 -9.62
N HIS A 44 -9.13 -17.77 -9.30
CA HIS A 44 -10.04 -18.75 -9.91
C HIS A 44 -11.43 -18.71 -9.28
N THR A 45 -11.49 -18.60 -7.95
CA THR A 45 -12.77 -18.53 -7.23
C THR A 45 -13.22 -17.09 -6.96
N GLY A 46 -12.33 -16.11 -7.11
CA GLY A 46 -12.60 -14.70 -6.79
C GLY A 46 -12.71 -14.44 -5.29
N LYS A 47 -12.13 -15.30 -4.45
CA LYS A 47 -12.25 -15.25 -2.97
C LYS A 47 -10.90 -14.98 -2.31
N TYR A 48 -10.96 -14.46 -1.09
CA TYR A 48 -9.79 -14.34 -0.23
C TYR A 48 -9.70 -15.58 0.66
N ASP A 49 -8.63 -16.35 0.52
CA ASP A 49 -8.29 -17.43 1.46
C ASP A 49 -7.73 -16.84 2.76
N ILE A 50 -7.02 -15.73 2.62
CA ILE A 50 -6.62 -14.83 3.70
C ILE A 50 -6.94 -13.43 3.22
N ASP A 51 -7.74 -12.69 3.99
CA ASP A 51 -8.16 -11.34 3.65
C ASP A 51 -7.24 -10.26 4.26
N TYR A 52 -7.68 -9.01 4.20
CA TYR A 52 -6.94 -7.86 4.70
C TYR A 52 -6.97 -7.71 6.23
N SER A 53 -7.89 -8.39 6.93
CA SER A 53 -8.12 -8.17 8.36
C SER A 53 -6.92 -8.61 9.20
N PHE A 54 -6.40 -9.81 8.96
CA PHE A 54 -5.25 -10.36 9.66
C PHE A 54 -3.99 -9.48 9.53
N PRO A 55 -3.51 -9.15 8.31
CA PRO A 55 -2.32 -8.30 8.17
C PRO A 55 -2.53 -6.88 8.72
N SER A 56 -3.74 -6.32 8.65
CA SER A 56 -4.01 -4.97 9.19
C SER A 56 -3.94 -4.95 10.72
N ASN A 57 -4.53 -5.95 11.37
CA ASN A 57 -4.43 -6.11 12.83
C ASN A 57 -2.99 -6.39 13.27
N LEU A 58 -2.24 -7.19 12.53
CA LEU A 58 -0.82 -7.42 12.83
C LEU A 58 -0.01 -6.12 12.76
N LEU A 59 -0.25 -5.27 11.76
CA LEU A 59 0.42 -3.97 11.63
C LEU A 59 0.07 -3.05 12.81
N LYS A 60 -1.19 -3.02 13.23
CA LYS A 60 -1.62 -2.29 14.43
C LYS A 60 -0.89 -2.74 15.68
N GLU A 61 -0.84 -4.05 15.94
CA GLU A 61 -0.14 -4.60 17.10
C GLU A 61 1.36 -4.33 17.04
N LEU A 62 1.98 -4.46 15.86
CA LEU A 62 3.39 -4.15 15.67
C LEU A 62 3.68 -2.67 15.99
N VAL A 63 2.94 -1.74 15.36
CA VAL A 63 3.10 -0.30 15.58
C VAL A 63 2.88 0.08 17.04
N SER A 64 1.89 -0.53 17.69
CA SER A 64 1.62 -0.35 19.12
C SER A 64 2.77 -0.85 19.99
N SER A 65 3.27 -2.07 19.72
CA SER A 65 4.38 -2.68 20.48
C SER A 65 5.69 -1.89 20.38
N LEU A 66 5.88 -1.15 19.28
CA LEU A 66 7.02 -0.28 19.05
C LEU A 66 6.87 1.11 19.70
N GLY A 67 5.73 1.41 20.33
CA GLY A 67 5.47 2.69 20.98
C GLY A 67 4.92 3.78 20.06
N TYR A 68 4.58 3.45 18.81
CA TYR A 68 4.12 4.43 17.81
C TYR A 68 2.59 4.49 17.67
N ALA A 69 1.81 3.85 18.56
CA ALA A 69 0.36 3.83 18.46
C ALA A 69 -0.26 5.24 18.27
N ASN A 70 0.24 6.24 18.99
CA ASN A 70 -0.32 7.59 19.04
C ASN A 70 0.49 8.65 18.30
N THR A 71 1.47 8.28 17.48
CA THR A 71 2.20 9.24 16.63
C THR A 71 1.45 9.49 15.32
N SER A 72 1.69 10.61 14.65
CA SER A 72 1.24 10.80 13.27
C SER A 72 1.88 9.77 12.33
N LYS A 73 1.14 9.33 11.31
CA LYS A 73 1.57 8.28 10.38
C LYS A 73 1.12 8.56 8.95
N THR A 74 2.03 8.30 8.02
CA THR A 74 1.72 8.13 6.60
C THR A 74 2.02 6.69 6.19
N ILE A 75 1.06 6.04 5.52
CA ILE A 75 1.22 4.65 5.05
C ILE A 75 1.53 4.64 3.56
N ILE A 76 2.72 4.17 3.19
CA ILE A 76 3.10 3.93 1.79
C ILE A 76 3.01 2.44 1.50
N GLY A 77 2.15 2.06 0.55
CA GLY A 77 1.94 0.67 0.15
C GLY A 77 2.21 0.48 -1.34
N TYR A 78 3.06 -0.49 -1.70
CA TYR A 78 3.34 -0.85 -3.09
C TYR A 78 2.72 -2.21 -3.47
N SER A 79 2.12 -2.30 -4.66
CA SER A 79 1.46 -3.49 -5.19
C SER A 79 0.52 -4.05 -4.11
N GLN A 80 0.69 -5.30 -3.66
CA GLN A 80 -0.12 -5.90 -2.59
C GLN A 80 -0.20 -5.05 -1.30
N GLY A 81 0.88 -4.36 -0.92
CA GLY A 81 0.87 -3.45 0.23
C GLY A 81 0.00 -2.20 0.02
N GLY A 82 -0.18 -1.76 -1.24
CA GLY A 82 -1.07 -0.66 -1.60
C GLY A 82 -2.54 -1.06 -1.57
N TYR A 83 -2.88 -2.32 -1.89
CA TYR A 83 -4.23 -2.84 -1.65
C TYR A 83 -4.55 -2.88 -0.14
N LEU A 84 -3.55 -3.21 0.68
CA LEU A 84 -3.69 -3.32 2.14
C LEU A 84 -3.76 -1.96 2.85
N SER A 85 -3.10 -0.92 2.34
CA SER A 85 -2.92 0.35 3.04
C SER A 85 -4.21 0.99 3.58
N PRO A 86 -5.36 1.03 2.89
CA PRO A 86 -6.58 1.58 3.48
C PRO A 86 -7.10 0.73 4.66
N PHE A 87 -6.96 -0.59 4.61
CA PHE A 87 -7.40 -1.47 5.71
C PHE A 87 -6.48 -1.31 6.93
N ALA A 88 -5.17 -1.20 6.72
CA ALA A 88 -4.24 -0.87 7.79
C ALA A 88 -4.53 0.51 8.40
N ALA A 89 -4.91 1.49 7.57
CA ALA A 89 -5.26 2.83 8.03
C ALA A 89 -6.51 2.86 8.93
N LEU A 90 -7.48 1.99 8.68
CA LEU A 90 -8.68 1.86 9.53
C LEU A 90 -8.36 1.26 10.91
N GLU A 91 -7.32 0.44 11.02
CA GLU A 91 -6.91 -0.19 12.27
C GLU A 91 -5.95 0.66 13.11
N LEU A 92 -5.24 1.58 12.45
CA LEU A 92 -4.22 2.44 13.06
C LEU A 92 -4.81 3.79 13.48
N ASN A 93 -4.35 4.30 14.62
CA ASN A 93 -4.68 5.66 15.05
C ASN A 93 -3.76 6.68 14.37
N GLN A 94 -4.26 7.92 14.21
CA GLN A 94 -3.48 9.08 13.75
C GLN A 94 -2.83 8.88 12.37
N VAL A 95 -3.53 8.20 11.46
CA VAL A 95 -3.11 8.15 10.06
C VAL A 95 -3.55 9.43 9.36
N GLU A 96 -2.59 10.17 8.82
CA GLU A 96 -2.84 11.41 8.07
C GLU A 96 -3.07 11.13 6.60
N SER A 97 -2.31 10.18 6.04
CA SER A 97 -2.26 9.93 4.60
C SER A 97 -2.04 8.45 4.28
N ILE A 98 -2.67 7.99 3.21
CA ILE A 98 -2.29 6.74 2.51
C ILE A 98 -1.78 7.04 1.11
N ILE A 99 -0.69 6.39 0.71
CA ILE A 99 -0.09 6.49 -0.62
C ILE A 99 0.04 5.07 -1.19
N GLY A 100 -0.84 4.74 -2.14
CA GLY A 100 -0.86 3.47 -2.85
C GLY A 100 -0.08 3.57 -4.15
N ILE A 101 0.85 2.65 -4.39
CA ILE A 101 1.73 2.65 -5.57
C ILE A 101 1.51 1.36 -6.35
N GLY A 102 1.16 1.46 -7.64
CA GLY A 102 0.98 0.30 -8.52
C GLY A 102 -0.07 -0.68 -8.02
N CYS A 103 -1.20 -0.18 -7.52
CA CYS A 103 -2.26 -0.97 -6.90
C CYS A 103 -3.66 -0.48 -7.30
N THR A 104 -4.69 -1.21 -6.87
CA THR A 104 -6.09 -0.80 -7.01
C THR A 104 -6.76 -0.84 -5.65
N TYR A 105 -7.27 0.29 -5.16
CA TYR A 105 -8.00 0.29 -3.90
C TYR A 105 -9.32 -0.48 -3.99
N LYS A 106 -9.61 -1.36 -3.04
CA LYS A 106 -10.87 -2.11 -2.99
C LYS A 106 -11.93 -1.36 -2.17
N TRP A 107 -12.36 -0.23 -2.71
CA TRP A 107 -13.33 0.67 -2.06
C TRP A 107 -14.60 -0.04 -1.59
N GLN A 108 -15.02 -1.10 -2.27
CA GLN A 108 -16.23 -1.87 -1.94
C GLN A 108 -16.21 -2.48 -0.53
N PHE A 109 -15.03 -2.67 0.05
CA PHE A 109 -14.85 -3.26 1.38
C PHE A 109 -14.49 -2.24 2.47
N LEU A 110 -14.47 -0.95 2.13
CA LEU A 110 -14.12 0.13 3.04
C LEU A 110 -15.41 0.81 3.57
N PRO A 111 -15.37 1.55 4.70
CA PRO A 111 -16.48 2.36 5.15
C PRO A 111 -16.69 3.58 4.25
N ASP A 112 -17.84 4.24 4.41
CA ASP A 112 -18.26 5.37 3.55
C ASP A 112 -17.52 6.68 3.84
N GLU A 113 -16.90 6.80 5.02
CA GLU A 113 -16.11 7.98 5.41
C GLU A 113 -14.71 7.56 5.86
N LEU A 114 -13.70 8.21 5.30
CA LEU A 114 -12.28 7.97 5.54
C LEU A 114 -11.61 9.26 6.04
N PRO A 115 -11.01 9.25 7.25
CA PRO A 115 -10.53 10.46 7.91
C PRO A 115 -9.07 10.84 7.53
N TYR A 116 -8.59 10.44 6.35
CA TYR A 116 -7.21 10.66 5.91
C TYR A 116 -7.13 11.09 4.44
N ASN A 117 -5.99 11.67 4.04
CA ASN A 117 -5.68 11.96 2.64
C ASN A 117 -5.45 10.65 1.86
N ILE A 118 -5.82 10.63 0.58
CA ILE A 118 -5.77 9.42 -0.24
C ILE A 118 -5.07 9.72 -1.56
N TYR A 119 -3.88 9.15 -1.73
CA TYR A 119 -3.09 9.29 -2.95
C TYR A 119 -2.89 7.94 -3.64
N SER A 120 -2.85 7.97 -4.97
CA SER A 120 -2.54 6.81 -5.80
C SER A 120 -1.50 7.20 -6.84
N ILE A 121 -0.42 6.43 -6.96
CA ILE A 121 0.63 6.60 -7.97
C ILE A 121 0.64 5.35 -8.84
N HIS A 122 0.48 5.50 -10.15
CA HIS A 122 0.37 4.37 -11.06
C HIS A 122 1.20 4.57 -12.33
N GLY A 123 1.89 3.53 -12.78
CA GLY A 123 2.62 3.53 -14.04
C GLY A 123 1.70 3.28 -15.22
N LYS A 124 1.76 4.09 -16.27
CA LYS A 124 0.93 3.93 -17.48
C LYS A 124 1.25 2.66 -18.26
N LYS A 125 2.47 2.13 -18.11
CA LYS A 125 2.94 0.91 -18.75
C LYS A 125 2.76 -0.33 -17.85
N ASP A 126 2.03 -0.21 -16.75
CA ASP A 126 1.74 -1.34 -15.86
C ASP A 126 0.85 -2.37 -16.58
N GLN A 127 1.39 -3.58 -16.77
CA GLN A 127 0.70 -4.71 -17.39
C GLN A 127 0.18 -5.74 -16.37
N ILE A 128 0.43 -5.50 -15.08
CA ILE A 128 0.06 -6.40 -13.97
C ILE A 128 -1.20 -5.90 -13.29
N VAL A 129 -1.27 -4.59 -13.03
CA VAL A 129 -2.43 -3.91 -12.48
C VAL A 129 -2.94 -2.90 -13.49
N GLU A 130 -4.13 -3.18 -14.01
CA GLU A 130 -4.75 -2.43 -15.09
C GLU A 130 -5.14 -1.02 -14.61
N ILE A 131 -4.70 -0.01 -15.39
CA ILE A 131 -4.72 1.40 -14.98
C ILE A 131 -6.12 2.01 -14.96
N ASP A 132 -6.99 1.65 -15.89
CA ASP A 132 -8.34 2.23 -15.95
C ASP A 132 -9.15 1.71 -14.77
N ASN A 133 -9.10 0.40 -14.52
CA ASN A 133 -9.69 -0.19 -13.31
C ASN A 133 -9.09 0.40 -12.01
N SER A 134 -7.77 0.65 -11.95
CA SER A 134 -7.15 1.33 -10.80
C SER A 134 -7.71 2.74 -10.59
N ARG A 135 -7.82 3.52 -11.67
CA ARG A 135 -8.32 4.89 -11.66
C ARG A 135 -9.79 4.96 -11.29
N GLU A 136 -10.64 4.13 -11.89
CA GLU A 136 -12.08 4.06 -11.57
C GLU A 136 -12.30 3.77 -10.09
N HIS A 137 -11.57 2.80 -9.54
CA HIS A 137 -11.64 2.48 -8.13
C HIS A 137 -11.18 3.62 -7.22
N PHE A 138 -10.14 4.36 -7.61
CA PHE A 138 -9.70 5.55 -6.89
C PHE A 138 -10.77 6.65 -6.92
N GLU A 139 -11.40 6.87 -8.07
CA GLU A 139 -12.44 7.88 -8.25
C GLU A 139 -13.68 7.60 -7.38
N GLU A 140 -14.00 6.33 -7.13
CA GLU A 140 -15.02 5.96 -6.14
C GLU A 140 -14.53 6.15 -4.70
N LEU A 141 -13.30 5.73 -4.40
CA LEU A 141 -12.74 5.87 -3.06
C LEU A 141 -12.63 7.32 -2.61
N LYS A 142 -12.18 8.23 -3.49
CA LYS A 142 -11.97 9.64 -3.12
C LYS A 142 -13.25 10.35 -2.68
N LYS A 143 -14.42 9.87 -3.11
CA LYS A 143 -15.72 10.40 -2.67
C LYS A 143 -15.96 10.20 -1.18
N ARG A 144 -15.21 9.30 -0.54
CA ARG A 144 -15.31 8.92 0.87
C ARG A 144 -14.41 9.74 1.79
N THR A 145 -13.60 10.64 1.26
CA THR A 145 -12.80 11.58 2.05
C THR A 145 -13.14 13.01 1.65
N LYS A 146 -13.14 13.91 2.62
CA LYS A 146 -13.22 15.37 2.39
C LYS A 146 -11.83 16.02 2.34
N LEU A 147 -10.79 15.22 2.54
CA LEU A 147 -9.41 15.66 2.58
C LEU A 147 -8.77 15.57 1.19
N GLN A 148 -7.46 15.82 1.12
CA GLN A 148 -6.76 15.84 -0.15
C GLN A 148 -6.75 14.45 -0.79
N SER A 149 -6.94 14.41 -2.09
CA SER A 149 -6.83 13.18 -2.86
C SER A 149 -6.30 13.46 -4.25
N SER A 150 -5.43 12.58 -4.76
CA SER A 150 -4.91 12.67 -6.14
C SER A 150 -4.53 11.32 -6.72
N TYR A 151 -4.87 11.14 -8.01
CA TYR A 151 -4.40 10.02 -8.82
C TYR A 151 -3.29 10.51 -9.76
N ILE A 152 -2.07 10.06 -9.53
CA ILE A 152 -0.87 10.46 -10.26
C ILE A 152 -0.51 9.33 -11.23
N CYS A 153 -0.50 9.64 -12.52
CA CYS A 153 -0.16 8.69 -13.57
C CYS A 153 1.20 9.04 -14.16
N LEU A 154 2.12 8.06 -14.16
CA LEU A 154 3.47 8.22 -14.67
C LEU A 154 3.60 7.58 -16.05
N GLU A 155 3.85 8.41 -17.06
CA GLU A 155 3.85 8.01 -18.48
C GLU A 155 4.90 6.92 -18.80
N ASN A 156 6.04 6.94 -18.11
CA ASN A 156 7.16 6.06 -18.41
C ASN A 156 7.31 4.86 -17.48
N SER A 157 6.59 4.84 -16.36
CA SER A 157 6.69 3.79 -15.35
C SER A 157 5.82 2.58 -15.69
N ALA A 158 6.32 1.39 -15.34
CA ALA A 158 5.62 0.11 -15.47
C ALA A 158 5.08 -0.35 -14.11
N HIS A 159 4.95 -1.67 -13.88
CA HIS A 159 4.55 -2.18 -12.55
C HIS A 159 5.66 -2.05 -11.50
N GLU A 160 6.93 -2.02 -11.93
CA GLU A 160 8.07 -2.00 -11.00
C GLU A 160 8.16 -0.67 -10.25
N LEU A 161 8.56 -0.74 -8.98
CA LEU A 161 8.85 0.45 -8.19
C LEU A 161 10.16 1.09 -8.70
N ASP A 162 10.03 2.21 -9.41
CA ASP A 162 11.12 2.97 -10.00
C ASP A 162 11.35 4.32 -9.28
N ALA A 163 12.36 5.07 -9.73
CA ALA A 163 12.71 6.36 -9.14
C ALA A 163 11.61 7.41 -9.29
N ASP A 164 10.86 7.41 -10.40
CA ASP A 164 9.80 8.39 -10.64
C ASP A 164 8.65 8.17 -9.64
N MET A 165 8.24 6.91 -9.43
CA MET A 165 7.25 6.55 -8.42
C MET A 165 7.68 6.95 -7.01
N VAL A 166 8.95 6.71 -6.67
CA VAL A 166 9.51 7.07 -5.36
C VAL A 166 9.51 8.58 -5.18
N ASN A 167 10.00 9.33 -6.17
CA ASN A 167 10.05 10.78 -6.12
C ASN A 167 8.66 11.42 -5.99
N GLU A 168 7.65 10.90 -6.69
CA GLU A 168 6.28 11.38 -6.51
C GLU A 168 5.75 11.06 -5.11
N ALA A 169 6.03 9.87 -4.57
CA ALA A 169 5.60 9.51 -3.22
C ALA A 169 6.21 10.43 -2.15
N LEU A 170 7.47 10.84 -2.32
CA LEU A 170 8.16 11.74 -1.38
C LEU A 170 7.62 13.18 -1.40
N LYS A 171 7.05 13.64 -2.52
CA LYS A 171 6.39 14.96 -2.59
C LYS A 171 5.08 15.03 -1.81
N LEU A 172 4.56 13.88 -1.37
CA LEU A 172 3.30 13.73 -0.66
C LEU A 172 3.50 13.47 0.85
N LEU A 173 4.76 13.39 1.30
CA LEU A 173 5.14 13.42 2.71
C LEU A 173 5.20 14.88 3.19
#